data_AF-A0A6C0HIQ3-F1
#
_entry.id   AF-A0A6C0HIQ3-F1
#
_cell.length_a   1.000
_cell.length_b   1.000
_cell.length_c   1.000
_cell.angle_alpha   90.00
_cell.angle_beta   90.00
_cell.angle_gamma   90.00
#
_symmetry.space_group_name_H-M   'P 1'
#
loop_
_entity.id
_entity.type
_entity.pdbx_description
1 polymer ?
#
loop_
_entity_poly.entity_id
_entity_poly.type
_entity_poly.pdbx_seq_one_letter_code
_entity_poly.pdbx_strand_id
1 'polypeptide(L)'
;MKQQFTRKRKKTLEEEPKPFSIYTEQDYASNDGMLTTVWGPPMWHVLHTMSFNYPVSPSEKQKQKYFSFLKSLLYVLPCGKCRDNLKINFKKLPLTMKHLKSRQTLSRYVYDLHELINTMLGKQSGLSFEQVRERYEHFRSRCITARNRIKKKILEKGCTEPLVGIKAKCVLQILPNSTKCDTFQIDKTCEKIRTNI
;
A
#
# COMPACT_ATOMS: atom_id res chain seq x y z
N MET A 1 16.30 35.43 71.31
CA MET A 1 15.33 34.95 70.32
C MET A 1 15.39 35.82 69.07
N LYS A 2 15.98 35.34 67.97
CA LYS A 2 15.83 35.91 66.62
C LYS A 2 15.65 34.73 65.67
N GLN A 3 14.45 34.56 65.11
CA GLN A 3 14.16 33.52 64.12
C GLN A 3 14.78 33.91 62.79
N GLN A 4 15.65 33.05 62.23
CA GLN A 4 16.09 33.12 60.84
C GLN A 4 15.27 32.11 60.02
N PHE A 5 14.37 32.62 59.19
CA PHE A 5 13.68 31.83 58.17
C PHE A 5 14.60 31.67 56.95
N THR A 6 15.12 30.47 56.72
CA THR A 6 15.82 30.12 55.48
C THR A 6 14.83 29.94 54.32
N ARG A 7 14.85 30.88 53.37
CA ARG A 7 14.02 30.87 52.16
C ARG A 7 14.56 29.83 51.16
N LYS A 8 13.93 28.66 51.06
CA LYS A 8 14.23 27.67 50.00
C LYS A 8 13.92 28.27 48.63
N ARG A 9 14.94 28.33 47.76
CA ARG A 9 14.82 28.76 46.36
C ARG A 9 14.03 27.70 45.59
N LYS A 10 12.82 28.02 45.12
CA LYS A 10 12.07 27.18 44.18
C LYS A 10 12.90 27.09 42.88
N LYS A 11 13.35 25.89 42.53
CA LYS A 11 13.81 25.57 41.17
C LYS A 11 12.60 25.74 40.26
N THR A 12 12.61 26.75 39.40
CA THR A 12 11.70 26.83 38.26
C THR A 12 12.03 25.66 37.34
N LEU A 13 11.05 24.80 37.08
CA LEU A 13 11.07 23.85 35.99
C LEU A 13 11.10 24.70 34.71
N GLU A 14 12.24 24.69 34.00
CA GLU A 14 12.29 25.25 32.66
C GLU A 14 11.38 24.38 31.78
N GLU A 15 10.29 24.98 31.28
CA GLU A 15 9.41 24.32 30.32
C GLU A 15 10.21 24.09 29.04
N GLU A 16 10.29 22.82 28.61
CA GLU A 16 10.93 22.50 27.33
C GLU A 16 10.21 23.25 26.19
N PRO A 17 10.95 23.88 25.27
CA PRO A 17 10.34 24.65 24.19
C PRO A 17 9.47 23.71 23.34
N LYS A 18 8.17 24.02 23.26
CA LYS A 18 7.25 23.31 22.37
C LYS A 18 7.82 23.36 20.95
N PRO A 19 7.86 22.23 20.21
CA PRO A 19 8.35 22.25 18.85
C PRO A 19 7.51 23.23 18.04
N PHE A 20 8.17 24.23 17.44
CA PHE A 20 7.51 25.15 16.52
C PHE A 20 6.90 24.32 15.39
N SER A 21 5.58 24.45 15.19
CA SER A 21 4.92 23.86 14.04
C SER A 21 5.52 24.47 12.78
N ILE A 22 6.11 23.63 11.92
CA ILE A 22 6.67 24.05 10.62
C ILE A 22 5.55 24.58 9.71
N TYR A 23 4.32 24.12 9.91
CA TYR A 23 3.16 24.45 9.11
C TYR A 23 2.20 25.39 9.84
N THR A 24 1.57 26.27 9.08
CA THR A 24 0.52 27.18 9.53
C THR A 24 -0.85 26.52 9.49
N GLU A 25 -1.84 27.10 10.18
CA GLU A 25 -3.24 26.67 10.06
C GLU A 25 -3.78 26.80 8.63
N GLN A 26 -3.30 27.78 7.85
CA GLN A 26 -3.66 27.89 6.43
C GLN A 26 -3.11 26.71 5.62
N ASP A 27 -1.89 26.23 5.92
CA ASP A 27 -1.32 25.06 5.26
C ASP A 27 -2.14 23.79 5.56
N TYR A 28 -2.59 23.60 6.80
CA TYR A 28 -3.45 22.48 7.18
C TYR A 28 -4.86 22.55 6.58
N ALA A 29 -5.37 23.77 6.35
CA ALA A 29 -6.67 24.00 5.72
C ALA A 29 -6.63 23.98 4.18
N SER A 30 -5.45 23.77 3.57
CA SER A 30 -5.33 23.73 2.12
C SER A 30 -6.08 22.54 1.52
N ASN A 31 -6.66 22.75 0.32
CA ASN A 31 -7.27 21.71 -0.50
C ASN A 31 -6.28 21.07 -1.50
N ASP A 32 -4.98 21.33 -1.33
CA ASP A 32 -3.95 20.79 -2.20
C ASP A 32 -3.84 19.26 -2.10
N GLY A 33 -3.51 18.64 -3.22
CA GLY A 33 -3.28 17.20 -3.28
C GLY A 33 -1.92 16.81 -2.70
N MET A 34 -1.82 15.58 -2.21
CA MET A 34 -0.55 15.01 -1.76
C MET A 34 0.36 14.70 -2.95
N LEU A 35 1.68 14.80 -2.77
CA LEU A 35 2.68 14.48 -3.79
C LEU A 35 2.46 13.07 -4.37
N THR A 36 2.22 12.99 -5.67
CA THR A 36 1.87 11.73 -6.36
C THR A 36 2.97 10.67 -6.30
N THR A 37 4.22 11.11 -6.17
CA THR A 37 5.39 10.23 -5.98
C THR A 37 5.42 9.57 -4.61
N VAL A 38 4.74 10.11 -3.61
CA VAL A 38 4.68 9.58 -2.23
C VAL A 38 3.56 8.55 -2.10
N TRP A 39 2.33 8.90 -2.49
CA TRP A 39 1.16 8.03 -2.27
C TRP A 39 0.85 7.08 -3.44
N GLY A 40 1.31 7.42 -4.66
CA GLY A 40 1.02 6.67 -5.88
C GLY A 40 1.56 5.23 -5.84
N PRO A 41 2.87 5.01 -5.57
CA PRO A 41 3.42 3.65 -5.49
C PRO A 41 2.77 2.78 -4.40
N PRO A 42 2.54 3.26 -3.15
CA PRO A 42 1.78 2.51 -2.16
C PRO A 42 0.35 2.16 -2.60
N MET A 43 -0.36 3.07 -3.27
CA MET A 43 -1.70 2.80 -3.80
C MET A 43 -1.66 1.69 -4.86
N TRP A 44 -0.71 1.73 -5.80
CA TRP A 44 -0.54 0.66 -6.78
C TRP A 44 -0.18 -0.67 -6.12
N HIS A 45 0.67 -0.64 -5.09
CA HIS A 45 0.99 -1.84 -4.31
C HIS A 45 -0.26 -2.47 -3.68
N VAL A 46 -1.15 -1.66 -3.11
CA VAL A 46 -2.44 -2.12 -2.58
C VAL A 46 -3.32 -2.68 -3.69
N LEU A 47 -3.46 -1.99 -4.83
CA LEU A 47 -4.32 -2.43 -5.93
C LEU A 47 -3.85 -3.77 -6.52
N HIS A 48 -2.55 -3.92 -6.75
CA HIS A 48 -1.97 -5.17 -7.22
C HIS A 48 -2.16 -6.28 -6.20
N THR A 49 -1.77 -6.07 -4.93
CA THR A 49 -1.94 -7.05 -3.85
C THR A 49 -3.40 -7.50 -3.71
N MET A 50 -4.34 -6.54 -3.72
CA MET A 50 -5.77 -6.81 -3.67
C MET A 50 -6.22 -7.66 -4.86
N SER A 51 -5.77 -7.32 -6.07
CA SER A 51 -6.16 -8.04 -7.29
C SER A 51 -5.61 -9.46 -7.36
N PHE A 52 -4.36 -9.68 -6.92
CA PHE A 52 -3.75 -11.01 -6.82
C PHE A 52 -4.29 -11.82 -5.63
N ASN A 53 -4.90 -11.18 -4.64
CA ASN A 53 -5.61 -11.88 -3.57
C ASN A 53 -7.11 -12.10 -3.85
N TYR A 54 -7.65 -11.54 -4.94
CA TYR A 54 -9.05 -11.73 -5.34
C TYR A 54 -9.42 -13.22 -5.44
N PRO A 55 -10.65 -13.66 -5.11
CA PRO A 55 -11.01 -15.07 -5.19
C PRO A 55 -10.83 -15.63 -6.60
N VAL A 56 -10.41 -16.89 -6.69
CA VAL A 56 -10.31 -17.60 -7.99
C VAL A 56 -11.70 -17.76 -8.60
N SER A 57 -12.71 -18.09 -7.77
CA SER A 57 -14.12 -18.15 -8.13
C SER A 57 -14.93 -17.21 -7.23
N PRO A 58 -15.06 -15.93 -7.59
CA PRO A 58 -15.77 -14.93 -6.78
C PRO A 58 -17.30 -15.04 -6.92
N SER A 59 -18.00 -14.78 -5.82
CA SER A 59 -19.47 -14.60 -5.84
C SER A 59 -19.88 -13.27 -6.48
N GLU A 60 -21.12 -13.16 -6.94
CA GLU A 60 -21.63 -11.90 -7.51
C GLU A 60 -21.51 -10.72 -6.56
N LYS A 61 -21.76 -10.93 -5.27
CA LYS A 61 -21.55 -9.90 -4.24
C LYS A 61 -20.09 -9.46 -4.16
N GLN A 62 -19.14 -10.39 -4.24
CA GLN A 62 -17.71 -10.05 -4.26
C GLN A 62 -17.34 -9.27 -5.53
N LYS A 63 -17.85 -9.66 -6.70
CA LYS A 63 -17.66 -8.91 -7.94
C LYS A 63 -18.15 -7.47 -7.81
N GLN A 64 -19.38 -7.28 -7.35
CA GLN A 64 -19.95 -5.94 -7.14
C GLN A 64 -19.12 -5.08 -6.19
N LYS A 65 -18.67 -5.64 -5.05
CA LYS A 65 -17.86 -4.88 -4.08
C LYS A 65 -16.52 -4.41 -4.66
N TYR A 66 -15.83 -5.27 -5.41
CA TYR A 66 -14.57 -4.91 -6.05
C TYR A 66 -14.78 -3.93 -7.21
N PHE A 67 -15.87 -4.07 -7.96
CA PHE A 67 -16.27 -3.10 -8.98
C PHE A 67 -16.47 -1.71 -8.37
N SER A 68 -17.27 -1.62 -7.31
CA SER A 68 -17.55 -0.36 -6.61
C SER A 68 -16.28 0.25 -6.01
N PHE A 69 -15.38 -0.57 -5.45
CA PHE A 69 -14.10 -0.11 -4.93
C PHE A 69 -13.22 0.49 -6.04
N LEU A 70 -13.04 -0.19 -7.16
CA LEU A 70 -12.25 0.37 -8.27
C LEU A 70 -12.88 1.64 -8.86
N LYS A 71 -14.21 1.71 -8.91
CA LYS A 71 -14.92 2.93 -9.33
C LYS A 71 -14.81 4.06 -8.31
N SER A 72 -14.66 3.77 -7.02
CA SER A 72 -14.53 4.82 -6.00
C SER A 72 -13.24 5.62 -6.13
N LEU A 73 -12.20 5.06 -6.76
CA LEU A 73 -10.95 5.75 -7.09
C LEU A 73 -11.19 7.03 -7.90
N LEU A 74 -12.26 7.12 -8.68
CA LEU A 74 -12.65 8.34 -9.39
C LEU A 74 -12.96 9.52 -8.47
N TYR A 75 -13.17 9.27 -7.17
CA TYR A 75 -13.60 10.27 -6.19
C TYR A 75 -12.55 10.46 -5.08
N VAL A 76 -11.80 9.42 -4.73
CA VAL A 76 -10.98 9.42 -3.50
C VAL A 76 -9.48 9.53 -3.71
N LEU A 77 -8.96 9.48 -4.96
CA LEU A 77 -7.52 9.70 -5.17
C LEU A 77 -7.12 11.10 -4.67
N PRO A 78 -6.00 11.25 -3.93
CA PRO A 78 -5.60 12.52 -3.31
C PRO A 78 -4.91 13.46 -4.32
N CYS A 79 -5.53 13.60 -5.50
CA CYS A 79 -5.09 14.42 -6.62
C CYS A 79 -6.27 14.61 -7.58
N GLY A 80 -6.78 15.84 -7.71
CA GLY A 80 -7.94 16.16 -8.56
C GLY A 80 -7.73 15.78 -10.04
N LYS A 81 -6.62 16.22 -10.63
CA LYS A 81 -6.26 15.88 -12.02
C LYS A 81 -6.13 14.37 -12.25
N CYS A 82 -5.65 13.63 -11.26
CA CYS A 82 -5.53 12.18 -11.34
C CYS A 82 -6.91 11.50 -11.40
N ARG A 83 -7.89 12.02 -10.65
CA ARG A 83 -9.28 11.55 -10.72
C ARG A 83 -9.89 11.81 -12.10
N ASP A 84 -9.67 13.00 -12.67
CA ASP A 84 -10.19 13.33 -14.01
C ASP A 84 -9.53 12.49 -15.10
N ASN A 85 -8.21 12.29 -15.04
CA ASN A 85 -7.50 11.40 -15.95
C ASN A 85 -8.00 9.95 -15.81
N LEU A 86 -8.29 9.48 -14.60
CA LEU A 86 -8.83 8.13 -14.39
C LEU A 86 -10.20 7.95 -15.07
N LYS A 87 -11.06 8.99 -15.12
CA LYS A 87 -12.32 8.94 -15.90
C LYS A 87 -12.04 8.67 -17.38
N ILE A 88 -11.03 9.34 -17.95
CA ILE A 88 -10.62 9.16 -19.35
C ILE A 88 -10.03 7.76 -19.55
N ASN A 89 -9.18 7.30 -18.63
CA ASN A 89 -8.58 5.97 -18.68
C ASN A 89 -9.65 4.87 -18.62
N PHE A 90 -10.70 5.03 -17.81
CA PHE A 90 -11.84 4.10 -17.79
C PHE A 90 -12.72 4.18 -19.03
N LYS A 91 -12.65 5.23 -19.84
CA LYS A 91 -13.27 5.23 -21.19
C LYS A 91 -12.43 4.43 -22.18
N LYS A 92 -11.10 4.55 -22.11
CA LYS A 92 -10.15 3.80 -22.96
C LYS A 92 -10.07 2.32 -22.60
N LEU A 93 -10.11 2.01 -21.30
CA LEU A 93 -10.05 0.66 -20.73
C LEU A 93 -11.22 0.43 -19.77
N PRO A 94 -12.44 0.20 -20.29
CA PRO A 94 -13.64 0.09 -19.46
C PRO A 94 -13.60 -1.10 -18.50
N LEU A 95 -13.72 -0.81 -17.20
CA LEU A 95 -14.00 -1.86 -16.21
C LEU A 95 -15.43 -2.39 -16.43
N THR A 96 -15.53 -3.66 -16.76
CA THR A 96 -16.78 -4.41 -16.90
C THR A 96 -16.73 -5.72 -16.11
N MET A 97 -17.88 -6.38 -15.93
CA MET A 97 -18.00 -7.64 -15.18
C MET A 97 -17.14 -8.78 -15.75
N LYS A 98 -16.71 -8.71 -17.01
CA LYS A 98 -15.79 -9.71 -17.60
C LYS A 98 -14.43 -9.73 -16.89
N HIS A 99 -13.98 -8.58 -16.37
CA HIS A 99 -12.72 -8.46 -15.65
C HIS A 99 -12.83 -8.97 -14.21
N LEU A 100 -14.04 -9.15 -13.69
CA LEU A 100 -14.29 -9.64 -12.34
C LEU A 100 -14.63 -11.14 -12.31
N LYS A 101 -14.45 -11.85 -13.44
CA LYS A 101 -14.75 -13.29 -13.53
C LYS A 101 -13.87 -14.13 -12.60
N SER A 102 -12.61 -13.76 -12.44
CA SER A 102 -11.66 -14.48 -11.59
C SER A 102 -10.50 -13.57 -11.14
N ARG A 103 -9.68 -14.09 -10.23
CA ARG A 103 -8.37 -13.49 -9.88
C ARG A 103 -7.55 -13.12 -11.12
N GLN A 104 -7.48 -14.02 -12.10
CA GLN A 104 -6.69 -13.82 -13.32
C GLN A 104 -7.21 -12.61 -14.11
N THR A 105 -8.53 -12.51 -14.30
CA THR A 105 -9.09 -11.41 -15.10
C THR A 105 -8.97 -10.06 -14.38
N LEU A 106 -9.08 -10.04 -13.05
CA LEU A 106 -9.03 -8.79 -12.29
C LEU A 106 -7.59 -8.28 -12.16
N SER A 107 -6.65 -9.17 -11.80
CA SER A 107 -5.23 -8.81 -11.73
C SER A 107 -4.70 -8.35 -13.08
N ARG A 108 -5.11 -9.01 -14.18
CA ARG A 108 -4.75 -8.56 -15.53
C ARG A 108 -5.31 -7.17 -15.83
N TYR A 109 -6.55 -6.88 -15.49
CA TYR A 109 -7.13 -5.54 -15.67
C TYR A 109 -6.37 -4.46 -14.89
N VAL A 110 -6.00 -4.73 -13.63
CA VAL A 110 -5.25 -3.77 -12.80
C VAL A 110 -3.85 -3.53 -13.38
N TYR A 111 -3.19 -4.57 -13.89
CA TYR A 111 -1.94 -4.45 -14.65
C TYR A 111 -2.11 -3.61 -15.91
N ASP A 112 -3.08 -3.92 -16.77
CA ASP A 112 -3.30 -3.19 -18.03
C ASP A 112 -3.64 -1.71 -17.77
N LEU A 113 -4.39 -1.42 -16.69
CA LEU A 113 -4.68 -0.05 -16.26
C LEU A 113 -3.41 0.68 -15.79
N HIS A 114 -2.53 0.01 -15.06
CA HIS A 114 -1.27 0.58 -14.60
C HIS A 114 -0.36 0.91 -15.78
N GLU A 115 -0.26 0.01 -16.76
CA GLU A 115 0.55 0.24 -17.97
C GLU A 115 -0.04 1.33 -18.88
N LEU A 116 -1.37 1.44 -18.98
CA LEU A 116 -2.03 2.55 -19.66
C LEU A 116 -1.64 3.91 -19.02
N ILE A 117 -1.62 3.98 -17.69
CA ILE A 117 -1.24 5.19 -16.96
C ILE A 117 0.26 5.46 -17.08
N ASN A 118 1.10 4.43 -17.03
CA ASN A 118 2.54 4.57 -17.26
C ASN A 118 2.81 5.16 -18.64
N THR A 119 2.16 4.64 -19.69
CA THR A 119 2.26 5.16 -21.06
C THR A 119 1.83 6.62 -21.13
N MET A 120 0.71 6.98 -20.50
CA MET A 120 0.22 8.37 -20.43
C MET A 120 1.23 9.32 -19.77
N LEU A 121 2.00 8.83 -18.79
CA LEU A 121 3.02 9.60 -18.08
C LEU A 121 4.41 9.52 -18.72
N GLY A 122 4.55 8.88 -19.88
CA GLY A 122 5.85 8.67 -20.53
C GLY A 122 6.78 7.72 -19.78
N LYS A 123 6.21 6.83 -18.95
CA LYS A 123 6.93 5.83 -18.15
C LYS A 123 6.81 4.45 -18.80
N GLN A 124 7.79 3.61 -18.54
CA GLN A 124 7.80 2.19 -18.92
C GLN A 124 8.11 1.36 -17.69
N SER A 125 7.30 0.34 -17.40
CA SER A 125 7.58 -0.60 -16.30
C SER A 125 8.70 -1.58 -16.68
N GLY A 126 8.74 -1.98 -17.96
CA GLY A 126 9.64 -3.02 -18.45
C GLY A 126 9.27 -4.43 -17.97
N LEU A 127 8.07 -4.63 -17.41
CA LEU A 127 7.65 -5.91 -16.82
C LEU A 127 6.44 -6.48 -17.52
N SER A 128 6.45 -7.79 -17.80
CA SER A 128 5.27 -8.51 -18.25
C SER A 128 4.27 -8.74 -17.10
N PHE A 129 3.02 -9.07 -17.45
CA PHE A 129 2.02 -9.47 -16.47
C PHE A 129 2.49 -10.65 -15.61
N GLU A 130 3.15 -11.63 -16.21
CA GLU A 130 3.67 -12.82 -15.53
C GLU A 130 4.75 -12.43 -14.53
N GLN A 131 5.68 -11.54 -14.89
CA GLN A 131 6.70 -11.04 -13.96
C GLN A 131 6.07 -10.30 -12.78
N VAL A 132 5.06 -9.47 -13.02
CA VAL A 132 4.33 -8.79 -11.94
C VAL A 132 3.60 -9.82 -11.06
N ARG A 133 2.94 -10.82 -11.66
CA ARG A 133 2.28 -11.90 -10.91
C ARG A 133 3.27 -12.61 -10.00
N GLU A 134 4.41 -13.08 -10.52
CA GLU A 134 5.40 -13.80 -9.72
C GLU A 134 5.91 -12.95 -8.54
N ARG A 135 6.22 -11.66 -8.79
CA ARG A 135 6.63 -10.71 -7.74
C ARG A 135 5.64 -10.66 -6.57
N TYR A 136 4.34 -10.58 -6.85
CA TYR A 136 3.31 -10.50 -5.80
C TYR A 136 2.99 -11.88 -5.18
N GLU A 137 3.12 -12.97 -5.92
CA GLU A 137 2.89 -14.32 -5.41
C GLU A 137 3.92 -14.74 -4.34
N HIS A 138 5.13 -14.17 -4.35
CA HIS A 138 6.11 -14.36 -3.27
C HIS A 138 5.60 -13.95 -1.87
N PHE A 139 4.60 -13.06 -1.80
CA PHE A 139 4.00 -12.58 -0.55
C PHE A 139 2.79 -13.40 -0.10
N ARG A 140 2.38 -14.43 -0.86
CA ARG A 140 1.19 -15.20 -0.50
C ARG A 140 1.39 -15.92 0.84
N SER A 141 0.47 -15.66 1.77
CA SER A 141 0.41 -16.36 3.06
C SER A 141 -0.31 -17.70 2.96
N ARG A 142 0.08 -18.68 3.79
CA ARG A 142 -0.72 -19.88 4.09
C ARG A 142 -1.41 -19.75 5.42
N CYS A 143 -2.62 -20.28 5.49
CA CYS A 143 -3.28 -20.57 6.76
C CYS A 143 -2.82 -21.97 7.18
N ILE A 144 -2.07 -22.09 8.28
CA ILE A 144 -1.74 -23.40 8.85
C ILE A 144 -3.06 -23.97 9.41
N THR A 145 -3.65 -24.94 8.73
CA THR A 145 -4.78 -25.72 9.25
C THR A 145 -4.30 -26.59 10.40
N ALA A 146 -4.30 -26.03 11.61
CA ALA A 146 -4.44 -26.63 12.94
C ALA A 146 -4.06 -28.11 13.19
N ARG A 147 -3.12 -28.73 12.45
CA ARG A 147 -2.76 -30.14 12.68
C ARG A 147 -1.70 -30.31 13.76
N ASN A 148 -0.96 -29.26 14.14
CA ASN A 148 -0.04 -29.28 15.29
C ASN A 148 0.05 -27.88 15.92
N ARG A 149 -0.83 -27.57 16.89
CA ARG A 149 -0.71 -26.34 17.68
C ARG A 149 0.10 -26.61 18.95
N ILE A 150 1.35 -26.16 18.99
CA ILE A 150 1.93 -25.70 20.25
C ILE A 150 1.11 -24.47 20.66
N LYS A 151 0.51 -24.49 21.85
CA LYS A 151 -0.37 -23.43 22.38
C LYS A 151 0.42 -22.13 22.62
N LYS A 152 0.74 -21.39 21.56
CA LYS A 152 1.15 -19.98 21.67
C LYS A 152 -0.12 -19.14 21.79
N LYS A 153 -0.12 -18.12 22.66
CA LYS A 153 -1.26 -17.20 22.87
C LYS A 153 -1.52 -16.46 21.54
N ILE A 154 -2.52 -16.89 20.78
CA ILE A 154 -2.89 -16.29 19.50
C ILE A 154 -3.61 -14.97 19.81
N LEU A 155 -2.95 -13.83 19.60
CA LEU A 155 -3.59 -12.52 19.78
C LEU A 155 -4.65 -12.25 18.69
N GLU A 156 -4.43 -12.73 17.46
CA GLU A 156 -5.35 -12.55 16.33
C GLU A 156 -5.34 -13.74 15.36
N LYS A 157 -6.50 -14.09 14.79
CA LYS A 157 -6.64 -15.14 13.77
C LYS A 157 -6.32 -14.57 12.38
N GLY A 158 -5.07 -14.66 11.95
CA GLY A 158 -4.63 -14.22 10.61
C GLY A 158 -3.70 -15.22 9.93
N CYS A 159 -3.74 -15.29 8.60
CA CYS A 159 -2.79 -16.08 7.81
C CYS A 159 -1.52 -15.25 7.65
N THR A 160 -0.61 -15.34 8.63
CA THR A 160 0.61 -14.51 8.68
C THR A 160 1.89 -15.29 8.37
N GLU A 161 1.75 -16.58 8.06
CA GLU A 161 2.86 -17.46 7.73
C GLU A 161 3.06 -17.53 6.21
N PRO A 162 4.30 -17.42 5.71
CA PRO A 162 4.59 -17.43 4.28
C PRO A 162 4.37 -18.82 3.65
N LEU A 163 4.14 -18.86 2.33
CA LEU A 163 3.95 -20.11 1.57
C LEU A 163 5.17 -21.05 1.59
N VAL A 164 6.38 -20.46 1.56
CA VAL A 164 7.72 -21.06 1.56
C VAL A 164 8.66 -20.02 2.21
N GLY A 165 9.77 -20.40 2.84
CA GLY A 165 10.84 -19.47 3.26
C GLY A 165 10.51 -18.47 4.38
N ILE A 166 11.28 -17.38 4.45
CA ILE A 166 11.20 -16.37 5.53
C ILE A 166 9.94 -15.49 5.45
N LYS A 167 9.52 -14.96 6.60
CA LYS A 167 8.40 -14.02 6.72
C LYS A 167 8.84 -12.63 6.23
N ALA A 168 8.26 -12.19 5.12
CA ALA A 168 8.51 -10.87 4.56
C ALA A 168 7.74 -9.79 5.32
N LYS A 169 8.30 -8.57 5.36
CA LYS A 169 7.63 -7.35 5.81
C LYS A 169 7.76 -6.27 4.74
N CYS A 170 6.76 -5.42 4.61
CA CYS A 170 6.81 -4.24 3.74
C CYS A 170 7.33 -3.03 4.52
N VAL A 171 8.25 -2.27 3.93
CA VAL A 171 8.77 -1.01 4.48
C VAL A 171 8.51 0.08 3.45
N LEU A 172 7.86 1.17 3.86
CA LEU A 172 7.69 2.35 3.03
C LEU A 172 8.84 3.32 3.31
N GLN A 173 9.58 3.69 2.28
CA GLN A 173 10.71 4.60 2.37
C GLN A 173 10.46 5.86 1.53
N ILE A 174 10.58 7.03 2.16
CA ILE A 174 10.49 8.32 1.45
C ILE A 174 11.91 8.84 1.21
N LEU A 175 12.23 9.06 -0.06
CA LEU A 175 13.55 9.48 -0.51
C LEU A 175 13.45 10.78 -1.32
N PRO A 176 14.54 11.59 -1.39
CA PRO A 176 14.61 12.70 -2.32
C PRO A 176 14.33 12.24 -3.76
N ASN A 177 13.63 13.06 -4.53
CA ASN A 177 13.28 12.72 -5.92
C ASN A 177 14.51 12.58 -6.84
N SER A 178 15.68 13.09 -6.41
CA SER A 178 16.96 12.93 -7.11
C SER A 178 17.56 11.52 -6.97
N THR A 179 17.12 10.74 -5.98
CA THR A 179 17.61 9.38 -5.76
C THR A 179 17.09 8.44 -6.85
N LYS A 180 18.00 7.87 -7.63
CA LYS A 180 17.66 6.89 -8.67
C LYS A 180 17.49 5.51 -8.04
N CYS A 181 16.25 5.06 -7.88
CA CYS A 181 15.93 3.71 -7.44
C CYS A 181 14.55 3.26 -7.93
N ASP A 182 14.31 1.96 -7.93
CA ASP A 182 12.98 1.41 -8.21
C ASP A 182 12.01 1.74 -7.06
N THR A 183 10.75 1.99 -7.41
CA THR A 183 9.69 2.28 -6.43
C THR A 183 9.25 1.04 -5.64
N PHE A 184 9.49 -0.15 -6.18
CA PHE A 184 9.17 -1.41 -5.55
C PHE A 184 10.38 -2.33 -5.55
N GLN A 185 10.96 -2.51 -4.37
CA GLN A 185 12.15 -3.29 -4.14
C GLN A 185 11.80 -4.51 -3.29
N ILE A 186 12.22 -5.68 -3.74
CA ILE A 186 12.09 -6.92 -2.99
C ILE A 186 13.51 -7.39 -2.66
N ASP A 187 13.76 -7.67 -1.40
CA ASP A 187 15.01 -8.31 -1.00
C ASP A 187 15.09 -9.70 -1.66
N LYS A 188 16.24 -10.04 -2.26
CA LYS A 188 16.43 -11.33 -2.95
C LYS A 188 16.13 -12.54 -2.06
N THR A 189 16.31 -12.42 -0.74
CA THR A 189 15.98 -13.48 0.22
C THR A 189 14.46 -13.70 0.37
N CYS A 190 13.66 -12.70 0.00
CA CYS A 190 12.20 -12.79 -0.05
C CYS A 190 11.69 -13.31 -1.39
N GLU A 191 12.48 -13.25 -2.46
CA GLU A 191 12.18 -13.85 -3.76
C GLU A 191 12.42 -15.36 -3.69
N LYS A 192 11.34 -16.13 -3.82
CA LYS A 192 11.37 -17.58 -3.54
C LYS A 192 11.29 -18.36 -4.84
N ILE A 193 12.37 -19.02 -5.21
CA ILE A 193 12.42 -19.94 -6.33
C ILE A 193 11.88 -21.30 -5.85
N ARG A 194 10.87 -21.85 -6.54
CA ARG A 194 10.54 -23.28 -6.41
C ARG A 194 11.68 -24.07 -7.04
N THR A 195 12.62 -24.57 -6.23
CA THR A 195 13.49 -25.66 -6.67
C THR A 195 12.63 -26.90 -6.81
N ASN A 196 12.41 -27.35 -8.05
CA ASN A 196 11.86 -28.67 -8.31
C ASN A 196 12.92 -29.69 -7.85
N ILE A 197 12.71 -30.27 -6.67
CA ILE A 197 13.30 -31.56 -6.29
C ILE A 197 12.20 -32.59 -6.49
#